data_AF-A0A0D2CXH7-F1
#
_entry.id   AF-A0A0D2CXH7-F1
#
_cell.length_a   1.000
_cell.length_b   1.000
_cell.length_c   1.000
_cell.angle_alpha   90.00
_cell.angle_beta   90.00
_cell.angle_gamma   90.00
#
_symmetry.space_group_name_H-M   'P 1'
#
loop_
_entity.id
_entity.type
_entity.pdbx_description
1 polymer ?
#
loop_
_entity_poly.entity_id
_entity_poly.type
_entity_poly.pdbx_seq_one_letter_code
_entity_poly.pdbx_strand_id
1 'polypeptide(L)'
;MGDPKEEEDAQSRRYSSSPEPDQSAFKTRMMQFQYSAAADSPSPRRSSRISSRPSPSHTPSPASSARKKRPLATESLSHGTDELDETSDLDSPVTKGGAVTPKLKKRRSTTKERSAKDPYSPANNLVDSLRPGLTLVCIGLNPGLMTAATGHAYAHPSNRFWHLLHDSGVTPKKHIPAETRDLMDLYQIGNTNICERPTRSGDGLSKQELEEGAVVLDKKIATFRPEAVVIVGKGIWESLWLVKKGQKKFNDPNFHWGWQDEDMQIGRTMDAEGEVVWPGSKTFVATSTSGLAATLRPAEKLAIWKPLGDWMTLKRKEREASKLVSSD
;
A
#
# COMPACT_ATOMS: atom_id res chain seq x y z
N MET A 1 -58.32 8.74 -34.70
CA MET A 1 -57.44 9.67 -33.95
C MET A 1 -57.70 9.41 -32.49
N GLY A 2 -56.67 9.02 -31.72
CA GLY A 2 -56.70 9.03 -30.26
C GLY A 2 -55.93 10.26 -29.77
N ASP A 3 -56.28 10.76 -28.59
CA ASP A 3 -55.72 12.00 -28.06
C ASP A 3 -54.35 11.70 -27.39
N PRO A 4 -53.23 12.34 -27.79
CA PRO A 4 -51.89 12.03 -27.28
C PRO A 4 -51.63 12.49 -25.83
N LYS A 5 -52.69 12.74 -25.06
CA LYS A 5 -52.63 13.25 -23.67
C LYS A 5 -52.95 12.22 -22.58
N GLU A 6 -53.54 11.07 -22.93
CA GLU A 6 -53.89 10.03 -21.94
C GLU A 6 -52.73 9.07 -21.62
N GLU A 7 -51.70 9.00 -22.49
CA GLU A 7 -50.59 8.04 -22.34
C GLU A 7 -49.50 8.53 -21.36
N GLU A 8 -49.40 9.86 -21.12
CA GLU A 8 -48.42 10.46 -20.22
C GLU A 8 -48.79 10.28 -18.73
N ASP A 9 -50.08 10.44 -18.36
CA ASP A 9 -50.54 10.28 -16.95
C ASP A 9 -50.70 8.81 -16.51
N ALA A 10 -50.45 7.85 -17.41
CA ALA A 10 -50.36 6.43 -17.09
C ALA A 10 -48.98 6.03 -16.53
N GLN A 11 -47.91 6.75 -16.87
CA GLN A 11 -46.55 6.48 -16.42
C GLN A 11 -46.22 7.17 -15.09
N SER A 12 -46.81 8.35 -14.84
CA SER A 12 -46.66 9.13 -13.60
C SER A 12 -47.00 8.33 -12.33
N ARG A 13 -47.94 7.38 -12.41
CA ARG A 13 -48.50 6.65 -11.26
C ARG A 13 -47.78 5.34 -10.90
N ARG A 14 -46.68 4.98 -11.57
CA ARG A 14 -45.93 3.73 -11.29
C ARG A 14 -44.63 3.89 -10.49
N TYR A 15 -44.27 5.11 -10.10
CA TYR A 15 -43.08 5.41 -9.27
C TYR A 15 -43.46 5.95 -7.87
N SER A 16 -44.22 5.17 -7.09
CA SER A 16 -44.55 5.52 -5.69
C SER A 16 -44.67 4.30 -4.76
N SER A 17 -43.65 3.41 -4.78
CA SER A 17 -43.49 2.38 -3.74
C SER A 17 -42.04 1.86 -3.67
N SER A 18 -41.20 2.57 -2.94
CA SER A 18 -39.92 2.04 -2.40
C SER A 18 -39.84 2.44 -0.93
N PRO A 19 -39.54 1.52 0.00
CA PRO A 19 -39.52 1.83 1.42
C PRO A 19 -38.31 2.70 1.78
N GLU A 20 -38.57 3.84 2.43
CA GLU A 20 -37.53 4.65 3.08
C GLU A 20 -36.74 3.79 4.10
N PRO A 21 -35.40 3.92 4.15
CA PRO A 21 -34.59 3.16 5.11
C PRO A 21 -34.82 3.68 6.53
N ASP A 22 -35.24 2.79 7.45
CA ASP A 22 -35.56 3.18 8.82
C ASP A 22 -34.35 3.79 9.56
N GLN A 23 -34.43 5.11 9.77
CA GLN A 23 -33.42 5.89 10.47
C GLN A 23 -33.39 5.56 11.97
N SER A 24 -34.46 4.98 12.54
CA SER A 24 -34.52 4.54 13.94
C SER A 24 -33.55 3.38 14.20
N ALA A 25 -33.56 2.34 13.37
CA ALA A 25 -32.61 1.22 13.45
C ALA A 25 -31.15 1.68 13.36
N PHE A 26 -30.83 2.62 12.47
CA PHE A 26 -29.47 3.16 12.34
C PHE A 26 -29.05 3.98 13.58
N LYS A 27 -29.92 4.87 14.07
CA LYS A 27 -29.66 5.72 15.25
C LYS A 27 -29.53 4.90 16.53
N THR A 28 -30.36 3.86 16.68
CA THR A 28 -30.30 2.89 17.79
C THR A 28 -28.97 2.13 17.80
N ARG A 29 -28.52 1.67 16.62
CA ARG A 29 -27.21 0.99 16.48
C ARG A 29 -26.03 1.90 16.77
N MET A 30 -26.15 3.22 16.56
CA MET A 30 -25.10 4.19 16.85
C MET A 30 -24.91 4.43 18.35
N MET A 31 -26.00 4.48 19.13
CA MET A 31 -25.93 4.69 20.59
C MET A 31 -25.24 3.54 21.34
N GLN A 32 -25.19 2.33 20.78
CA GLN A 32 -24.43 1.20 21.34
C GLN A 32 -22.91 1.41 21.34
N PHE A 33 -22.40 2.42 20.63
CA PHE A 33 -20.98 2.78 20.59
C PHE A 33 -20.68 4.16 21.18
N GLN A 34 -21.65 4.77 21.86
CA GLN A 34 -21.48 6.09 22.47
C GLN A 34 -20.72 5.97 23.81
N TYR A 35 -19.53 6.57 23.86
CA TYR A 35 -18.60 6.40 24.98
C TYR A 35 -19.01 7.24 26.20
N SER A 36 -19.37 6.59 27.31
CA SER A 36 -19.65 7.27 28.58
C SER A 36 -18.38 7.93 29.14
N ALA A 37 -18.43 9.23 29.41
CA ALA A 37 -17.34 9.94 30.05
C ALA A 37 -17.18 9.47 31.51
N ALA A 38 -16.02 8.91 31.85
CA ALA A 38 -15.64 8.65 33.23
C ALA A 38 -15.28 9.97 33.95
N ALA A 39 -15.59 10.05 35.25
CA ALA A 39 -15.44 11.25 36.04
C ALA A 39 -14.00 11.50 36.54
N ASP A 40 -13.85 12.60 37.28
CA ASP A 40 -12.63 13.40 37.50
C ASP A 40 -11.56 12.80 38.46
N SER A 41 -10.40 13.46 38.51
CA SER A 41 -9.33 13.42 39.53
C SER A 41 -8.32 12.24 39.57
N PRO A 42 -7.09 12.43 40.10
CA PRO A 42 -6.18 13.56 39.84
C PRO A 42 -4.69 13.15 39.63
N SER A 43 -3.86 14.06 39.12
CA SER A 43 -2.45 13.81 38.74
C SER A 43 -1.44 13.65 39.91
N PRO A 44 -0.47 12.72 39.82
CA PRO A 44 0.73 12.71 40.67
C PRO A 44 1.93 13.48 40.07
N ARG A 45 2.94 13.76 40.92
CA ARG A 45 3.99 14.78 40.74
C ARG A 45 5.29 14.30 40.04
N ARG A 46 6.24 15.23 39.91
CA ARG A 46 7.54 15.17 39.21
C ARG A 46 8.71 14.81 40.16
N SER A 47 9.80 14.25 39.59
CA SER A 47 11.14 14.03 40.23
C SER A 47 11.22 12.88 41.26
N SER A 48 12.38 12.28 41.59
CA SER A 48 13.77 12.40 41.09
C SER A 48 14.59 11.12 41.38
N ARG A 49 15.81 11.04 40.83
CA ARG A 49 16.84 10.00 41.11
C ARG A 49 17.01 9.69 42.61
N ILE A 50 17.26 8.42 42.94
CA ILE A 50 18.54 7.97 43.54
C ILE A 50 18.67 6.42 43.46
N SER A 51 19.90 5.92 43.60
CA SER A 51 20.25 4.50 43.51
C SER A 51 20.83 4.00 44.84
N SER A 52 20.28 2.91 45.38
CA SER A 52 21.03 1.94 46.17
C SER A 52 20.28 0.60 46.28
N ARG A 53 21.05 -0.47 46.54
CA ARG A 53 20.58 -1.82 46.88
C ARG A 53 21.24 -2.18 48.21
N PRO A 54 20.53 -2.86 49.12
CA PRO A 54 21.02 -4.20 49.50
C PRO A 54 19.90 -5.24 49.63
N SER A 55 20.30 -6.45 50.02
CA SER A 55 19.49 -7.63 50.38
C SER A 55 20.25 -8.36 51.52
N PRO A 56 19.70 -9.36 52.26
CA PRO A 56 18.42 -10.07 52.12
C PRO A 56 17.48 -9.66 53.31
N SER A 57 16.82 -10.46 54.17
CA SER A 57 16.64 -11.92 54.37
C SER A 57 15.41 -12.23 55.28
N HIS A 58 15.12 -13.53 55.42
CA HIS A 58 14.29 -14.21 56.45
C HIS A 58 12.75 -14.15 56.37
N THR A 59 12.22 -15.33 56.03
CA THR A 59 10.93 -15.96 56.37
C THR A 59 10.63 -15.95 57.89
N PRO A 60 9.35 -15.98 58.35
CA PRO A 60 8.47 -17.16 58.17
C PRO A 60 6.98 -16.91 57.84
N SER A 61 6.34 -17.98 57.35
CA SER A 61 4.88 -18.14 57.23
C SER A 61 4.26 -18.63 58.55
N PRO A 62 2.91 -18.69 58.70
CA PRO A 62 2.21 -19.92 58.30
C PRO A 62 0.72 -19.77 57.84
N ALA A 63 0.14 -20.93 57.49
CA ALA A 63 -1.24 -21.38 57.75
C ALA A 63 -2.28 -21.45 56.59
N SER A 64 -2.47 -22.70 56.12
CA SER A 64 -3.70 -23.26 55.51
C SER A 64 -4.10 -22.79 54.09
N SER A 65 -4.88 -23.55 53.31
CA SER A 65 -5.50 -24.88 53.55
C SER A 65 -5.26 -25.83 52.34
N ALA A 66 -5.74 -27.07 52.39
CA ALA A 66 -5.33 -28.12 51.46
C ALA A 66 -6.48 -29.02 50.94
N ARG A 67 -6.32 -29.55 49.72
CA ARG A 67 -6.80 -30.90 49.35
C ARG A 67 -5.93 -31.54 48.27
N LYS A 68 -6.02 -32.88 48.11
CA LYS A 68 -4.93 -33.72 47.53
C LYS A 68 -5.46 -35.04 46.95
N LYS A 69 -4.73 -35.59 45.96
CA LYS A 69 -4.89 -36.90 45.25
C LYS A 69 -5.98 -36.93 44.15
N ARG A 70 -5.85 -37.54 42.95
CA ARG A 70 -5.09 -38.70 42.35
C ARG A 70 -5.66 -40.10 42.68
N PRO A 71 -5.50 -41.15 41.82
CA PRO A 71 -5.02 -41.22 40.41
C PRO A 71 -5.70 -42.26 39.45
N LEU A 72 -5.32 -42.21 38.15
CA LEU A 72 -4.94 -43.29 37.19
C LEU A 72 -5.68 -44.66 37.12
N ALA A 73 -6.02 -45.07 35.88
CA ALA A 73 -6.10 -46.47 35.41
C ALA A 73 -5.73 -46.56 33.89
N THR A 74 -5.56 -47.77 33.36
CA THR A 74 -4.78 -48.11 32.14
C THR A 74 -5.57 -48.75 30.97
N GLU A 75 -4.85 -49.10 29.88
CA GLU A 75 -5.14 -50.10 28.82
C GLU A 75 -5.85 -49.67 27.51
N SER A 76 -5.69 -50.37 26.37
CA SER A 76 -4.51 -51.06 25.77
C SER A 76 -4.77 -51.47 24.29
N LEU A 77 -3.70 -51.79 23.51
CA LEU A 77 -3.66 -52.62 22.27
C LEU A 77 -4.46 -52.15 21.01
N SER A 78 -4.27 -52.69 19.78
CA SER A 78 -3.06 -52.99 18.97
C SER A 78 -3.45 -53.50 17.56
N HIS A 79 -2.69 -53.18 16.49
CA HIS A 79 -2.46 -53.92 15.22
C HIS A 79 -1.81 -52.96 14.19
N GLY A 80 -0.91 -53.35 13.27
CA GLY A 80 -0.18 -54.62 13.14
C GLY A 80 0.58 -54.70 11.80
N THR A 81 1.85 -55.14 11.87
CA THR A 81 2.75 -55.65 10.79
C THR A 81 3.06 -54.70 9.60
N ASP A 82 4.14 -54.83 8.82
CA ASP A 82 5.31 -55.75 8.78
C ASP A 82 6.62 -54.89 8.94
N GLU A 83 7.89 -55.27 8.68
CA GLU A 83 8.54 -56.46 8.10
C GLU A 83 9.95 -56.66 8.75
N LEU A 84 10.99 -57.11 8.03
CA LEU A 84 12.29 -57.61 8.56
C LEU A 84 13.50 -57.28 7.67
N ASP A 85 14.71 -57.16 8.25
CA ASP A 85 15.93 -57.91 7.86
C ASP A 85 17.02 -57.81 8.98
N GLU A 86 18.02 -58.69 8.97
CA GLU A 86 19.01 -58.90 10.05
C GLU A 86 20.47 -58.50 9.68
N THR A 87 21.32 -58.21 10.69
CA THR A 87 22.48 -59.07 11.03
C THR A 87 23.41 -58.51 12.14
N SER A 88 23.63 -59.35 13.16
CA SER A 88 24.87 -59.56 13.94
C SER A 88 25.81 -58.40 14.35
N ASP A 89 25.67 -58.00 15.62
CA ASP A 89 26.64 -58.30 16.70
C ASP A 89 27.84 -57.41 17.12
N LEU A 90 27.91 -57.34 18.46
CA LEU A 90 29.05 -57.26 19.40
C LEU A 90 29.77 -55.93 19.76
N ASP A 91 29.71 -55.72 21.08
CA ASP A 91 30.66 -55.09 22.01
C ASP A 91 30.53 -53.60 22.37
N SER A 92 30.96 -53.32 23.61
CA SER A 92 30.82 -52.05 24.36
C SER A 92 31.65 -52.19 25.66
N PRO A 93 32.28 -51.11 26.20
CA PRO A 93 31.55 -49.87 26.46
C PRO A 93 32.38 -48.56 26.53
N VAL A 94 31.70 -47.47 26.93
CA VAL A 94 32.23 -46.20 27.48
C VAL A 94 32.96 -45.23 26.52
N THR A 95 32.26 -44.15 26.17
CA THR A 95 32.65 -42.80 26.65
C THR A 95 31.47 -41.82 26.58
N LYS A 96 31.40 -40.85 27.51
CA LYS A 96 30.29 -39.89 27.62
C LYS A 96 30.53 -38.66 26.73
N GLY A 97 30.02 -38.69 25.49
CA GLY A 97 30.03 -37.55 24.56
C GLY A 97 28.65 -36.92 24.37
N GLY A 98 28.22 -36.06 25.31
CA GLY A 98 26.88 -35.43 25.31
C GLY A 98 26.67 -34.33 24.26
N ALA A 99 26.73 -34.65 22.97
CA ALA A 99 26.57 -33.71 21.86
C ALA A 99 25.09 -33.25 21.69
N VAL A 100 24.68 -32.24 22.46
CA VAL A 100 23.35 -31.62 22.31
C VAL A 100 23.28 -30.85 20.98
N THR A 101 22.67 -31.45 19.96
CA THR A 101 22.43 -30.78 18.68
C THR A 101 21.47 -29.60 18.86
N PRO A 102 21.86 -28.36 18.51
CA PRO A 102 21.00 -27.21 18.70
C PRO A 102 19.88 -27.23 17.66
N LYS A 103 18.67 -27.64 18.07
CA LYS A 103 17.46 -27.59 17.22
C LYS A 103 17.31 -26.20 16.62
N LEU A 104 17.49 -26.07 15.30
CA LEU A 104 17.33 -24.78 14.61
C LEU A 104 15.92 -24.26 14.85
N LYS A 105 15.81 -23.13 15.56
CA LYS A 105 14.56 -22.40 15.75
C LYS A 105 14.05 -22.02 14.36
N LYS A 106 12.92 -22.62 13.91
CA LYS A 106 12.30 -22.32 12.61
C LYS A 106 12.17 -20.79 12.47
N ARG A 107 12.91 -20.21 11.52
CA ARG A 107 12.91 -18.76 11.27
C ARG A 107 11.47 -18.33 10.97
N ARG A 108 10.92 -17.43 11.80
CA ARG A 108 9.54 -16.95 11.64
C ARG A 108 9.47 -16.16 10.33
N SER A 109 8.80 -16.73 9.33
CA SER A 109 8.87 -16.26 7.94
C SER A 109 8.51 -14.78 7.81
N THR A 110 9.31 -14.03 7.06
CA THR A 110 9.15 -12.56 6.93
C THR A 110 7.87 -12.17 6.20
N THR A 111 7.47 -10.91 6.30
CA THR A 111 6.31 -10.36 5.56
C THR A 111 6.51 -10.48 4.05
N LYS A 112 7.74 -10.31 3.55
CA LYS A 112 8.12 -10.55 2.14
C LYS A 112 7.86 -12.00 1.74
N GLU A 113 8.47 -12.96 2.44
CA GLU A 113 8.34 -14.40 2.15
C GLU A 113 6.89 -14.88 2.17
N ARG A 114 6.11 -14.44 3.17
CA ARG A 114 4.68 -14.78 3.25
C ARG A 114 3.87 -14.16 2.13
N SER A 115 4.14 -12.91 1.74
CA SER A 115 3.44 -12.27 0.60
C SER A 115 3.74 -12.97 -0.74
N ALA A 116 4.98 -13.43 -0.92
CA ALA A 116 5.42 -14.11 -2.15
C ALA A 116 4.95 -15.58 -2.25
N LYS A 117 4.36 -16.14 -1.19
CA LYS A 117 3.77 -17.49 -1.15
C LYS A 117 2.34 -17.49 -0.60
N ASP A 118 1.66 -16.35 -0.62
CA ASP A 118 0.25 -16.24 -0.20
C ASP A 118 -0.63 -16.83 -1.31
N PRO A 119 -1.34 -17.97 -1.10
CA PRO A 119 -2.24 -18.54 -2.11
C PRO A 119 -3.46 -17.66 -2.37
N TYR A 120 -3.66 -16.59 -1.57
CA TYR A 120 -4.67 -15.57 -1.78
C TYR A 120 -4.12 -14.28 -2.43
N SER A 121 -2.87 -14.28 -2.90
CA SER A 121 -2.39 -13.26 -3.85
C SER A 121 -3.00 -13.53 -5.24
N PRO A 122 -3.82 -12.63 -5.79
CA PRO A 122 -4.43 -12.82 -7.11
C PRO A 122 -3.39 -12.61 -8.22
N ALA A 123 -3.70 -13.09 -9.41
CA ALA A 123 -2.98 -12.71 -10.63
C ALA A 123 -2.97 -11.19 -10.80
N ASN A 124 -1.91 -10.64 -11.39
CA ASN A 124 -1.84 -9.21 -11.67
C ASN A 124 -2.51 -8.89 -13.01
N ASN A 125 -3.78 -8.50 -12.96
CA ASN A 125 -4.54 -8.06 -14.13
C ASN A 125 -4.33 -6.55 -14.43
N LEU A 126 -3.52 -5.82 -13.63
CA LEU A 126 -3.21 -4.42 -13.90
C LEU A 126 -2.22 -4.31 -15.06
N VAL A 127 -2.71 -3.82 -16.19
CA VAL A 127 -1.91 -3.46 -17.36
C VAL A 127 -1.55 -1.97 -17.30
N ASP A 128 -0.27 -1.65 -17.52
CA ASP A 128 0.21 -0.28 -17.61
C ASP A 128 -0.61 0.53 -18.64
N SER A 129 -0.77 1.81 -18.35
CA SER A 129 -1.52 2.78 -19.17
C SER A 129 -0.51 3.81 -19.67
N LEU A 130 0.29 3.39 -20.66
CA LEU A 130 1.40 4.13 -21.24
C LEU A 130 1.30 4.15 -22.76
N ARG A 131 1.56 5.32 -23.35
CA ARG A 131 1.69 5.55 -24.80
C ARG A 131 2.42 6.88 -25.03
N PRO A 132 2.97 7.16 -26.24
CA PRO A 132 3.50 8.47 -26.57
C PRO A 132 2.45 9.58 -26.46
N GLY A 133 2.88 10.82 -26.20
CA GLY A 133 1.99 11.97 -26.17
C GLY A 133 1.08 12.07 -24.93
N LEU A 134 1.47 11.44 -23.81
CA LEU A 134 0.81 11.66 -22.51
C LEU A 134 1.34 12.94 -21.83
N THR A 135 0.46 13.73 -21.23
CA THR A 135 0.83 14.93 -20.46
C THR A 135 1.36 14.55 -19.08
N LEU A 136 0.77 13.52 -18.46
CA LEU A 136 1.13 13.08 -17.11
C LEU A 136 1.10 11.55 -17.02
N VAL A 137 2.06 10.95 -16.31
CA VAL A 137 1.96 9.54 -15.88
C VAL A 137 2.01 9.46 -14.35
N CYS A 138 1.01 8.80 -13.77
CA CYS A 138 0.97 8.49 -12.34
C CYS A 138 1.79 7.22 -12.05
N ILE A 139 2.80 7.35 -11.18
CA ILE A 139 3.72 6.27 -10.82
C ILE A 139 3.39 5.78 -9.41
N GLY A 140 2.77 4.60 -9.33
CA GLY A 140 2.47 3.89 -8.09
C GLY A 140 3.64 3.07 -7.55
N LEU A 141 3.49 2.54 -6.33
CA LEU A 141 4.48 1.65 -5.72
C LEU A 141 4.43 0.26 -6.36
N ASN A 142 3.30 -0.42 -6.16
CA ASN A 142 2.97 -1.71 -6.75
C ASN A 142 1.46 -1.99 -6.64
N PRO A 143 0.93 -3.00 -7.36
CA PRO A 143 -0.46 -3.43 -7.22
C PRO A 143 -0.80 -3.87 -5.78
N GLY A 144 -1.72 -3.16 -5.12
CA GLY A 144 -2.43 -3.74 -3.97
C GLY A 144 -3.36 -4.87 -4.43
N LEU A 145 -3.63 -5.89 -3.60
CA LEU A 145 -4.37 -7.10 -4.03
C LEU A 145 -5.66 -6.83 -4.83
N MET A 146 -6.48 -5.85 -4.43
CA MET A 146 -7.71 -5.50 -5.17
C MET A 146 -7.41 -4.87 -6.55
N THR A 147 -6.35 -4.05 -6.67
CA THR A 147 -5.90 -3.49 -7.96
C THR A 147 -5.34 -4.57 -8.88
N ALA A 148 -4.60 -5.54 -8.32
CA ALA A 148 -4.15 -6.72 -9.07
C ALA A 148 -5.34 -7.54 -9.58
N ALA A 149 -6.31 -7.89 -8.72
CA ALA A 149 -7.48 -8.68 -9.10
C ALA A 149 -8.38 -7.99 -10.14
N THR A 150 -8.65 -6.69 -9.98
CA THR A 150 -9.57 -5.93 -10.85
C THR A 150 -8.93 -5.39 -12.13
N GLY A 151 -7.60 -5.29 -12.18
CA GLY A 151 -6.91 -4.58 -13.26
C GLY A 151 -7.12 -3.05 -13.23
N HIS A 152 -7.62 -2.50 -12.12
CA HIS A 152 -7.95 -1.09 -11.98
C HIS A 152 -7.00 -0.39 -11.00
N ALA A 153 -6.46 0.78 -11.37
CA ALA A 153 -5.47 1.46 -10.54
C ALA A 153 -6.10 2.03 -9.25
N TYR A 154 -5.37 1.89 -8.14
CA TYR A 154 -5.76 2.42 -6.82
C TYR A 154 -7.19 2.01 -6.38
N ALA A 155 -7.62 0.78 -6.71
CA ALA A 155 -9.01 0.33 -6.60
C ALA A 155 -9.52 0.10 -5.17
N HIS A 156 -8.63 -0.07 -4.19
CA HIS A 156 -9.02 -0.36 -2.82
C HIS A 156 -9.78 0.83 -2.18
N PRO A 157 -10.96 0.65 -1.54
CA PRO A 157 -11.79 1.76 -1.06
C PRO A 157 -11.14 2.73 -0.06
N SER A 158 -10.12 2.29 0.69
CA SER A 158 -9.35 3.18 1.59
C SER A 158 -8.30 4.03 0.86
N ASN A 159 -8.07 3.82 -0.43
CA ASN A 159 -7.14 4.61 -1.22
C ASN A 159 -7.78 5.95 -1.63
N ARG A 160 -7.07 7.05 -1.37
CA ARG A 160 -7.54 8.42 -1.62
C ARG A 160 -7.09 9.00 -2.97
N PHE A 161 -6.43 8.22 -3.84
CA PHE A 161 -5.95 8.68 -5.16
C PHE A 161 -7.06 9.38 -5.95
N TRP A 162 -8.17 8.70 -6.19
CA TRP A 162 -9.30 9.21 -6.96
C TRP A 162 -9.91 10.50 -6.39
N HIS A 163 -9.87 10.66 -5.06
CA HIS A 163 -10.26 11.90 -4.40
C HIS A 163 -9.21 13.00 -4.63
N LEU A 164 -7.94 12.74 -4.28
CA LEU A 164 -6.85 13.71 -4.44
C LEU A 164 -6.66 14.16 -5.91
N LEU A 165 -6.89 13.30 -6.89
CA LEU A 165 -6.81 13.61 -8.32
C LEU A 165 -7.85 14.67 -8.73
N HIS A 166 -9.06 14.55 -8.21
CA HIS A 166 -10.12 15.54 -8.41
C HIS A 166 -9.94 16.78 -7.55
N ASP A 167 -9.79 16.59 -6.24
CA ASP A 167 -9.81 17.66 -5.23
C ASP A 167 -8.63 18.64 -5.43
N SER A 168 -7.52 18.19 -6.03
CA SER A 168 -6.39 19.05 -6.43
C SER A 168 -6.57 19.75 -7.77
N GLY A 169 -7.47 19.28 -8.64
CA GLY A 169 -7.63 19.75 -10.03
C GLY A 169 -6.87 18.95 -11.09
N VAL A 170 -6.23 17.82 -10.78
CA VAL A 170 -5.62 16.96 -11.80
C VAL A 170 -6.66 16.40 -12.77
N THR A 171 -7.87 16.06 -12.32
CA THR A 171 -9.05 15.77 -13.17
C THR A 171 -10.23 16.70 -12.86
N PRO A 172 -11.03 17.12 -13.87
CA PRO A 172 -12.14 18.07 -13.68
C PRO A 172 -13.38 17.46 -13.00
N LYS A 173 -13.51 16.13 -12.97
CA LYS A 173 -14.48 15.38 -12.16
C LYS A 173 -13.76 14.33 -11.32
N LYS A 174 -14.44 13.78 -10.30
CA LYS A 174 -13.99 12.57 -9.61
C LYS A 174 -14.32 11.34 -10.44
N HIS A 175 -13.29 10.55 -10.75
CA HIS A 175 -13.40 9.28 -11.47
C HIS A 175 -13.44 8.09 -10.50
N ILE A 176 -13.90 6.93 -10.99
CA ILE A 176 -13.85 5.65 -10.30
C ILE A 176 -12.71 4.76 -10.84
N PRO A 177 -12.24 3.74 -10.11
CA PRO A 177 -11.13 2.90 -10.55
C PRO A 177 -11.31 2.26 -11.94
N ALA A 178 -12.55 1.92 -12.33
CA ALA A 178 -12.84 1.35 -13.64
C ALA A 178 -12.44 2.27 -14.82
N GLU A 179 -12.58 3.60 -14.65
CA GLU A 179 -12.25 4.61 -15.66
C GLU A 179 -10.72 4.83 -15.82
N THR A 180 -9.86 3.99 -15.22
CA THR A 180 -8.39 4.16 -15.20
C THR A 180 -7.78 4.37 -16.59
N ARG A 181 -8.20 3.59 -17.59
CA ARG A 181 -7.60 3.63 -18.93
C ARG A 181 -8.10 4.80 -19.75
N ASP A 182 -9.37 5.15 -19.58
CA ASP A 182 -10.08 6.25 -20.27
C ASP A 182 -9.40 7.61 -20.03
N LEU A 183 -8.73 7.78 -18.88
CA LEU A 183 -7.91 8.95 -18.57
C LEU A 183 -6.84 9.28 -19.63
N MET A 184 -6.34 8.28 -20.36
CA MET A 184 -5.36 8.49 -21.44
C MET A 184 -5.96 9.26 -22.62
N ASP A 185 -7.23 9.01 -22.93
CA ASP A 185 -7.95 9.64 -24.05
C ASP A 185 -8.65 10.93 -23.62
N LEU A 186 -9.28 10.92 -22.44
CA LEU A 186 -9.96 12.10 -21.88
C LEU A 186 -8.98 13.23 -21.52
N TYR A 187 -7.83 12.90 -20.94
CA TYR A 187 -6.95 13.90 -20.33
C TYR A 187 -5.46 13.75 -20.66
N GLN A 188 -5.04 12.73 -21.42
CA GLN A 188 -3.63 12.38 -21.61
C GLN A 188 -2.92 12.04 -20.28
N ILE A 189 -3.64 11.38 -19.36
CA ILE A 189 -3.09 10.89 -18.08
C ILE A 189 -2.92 9.37 -18.14
N GLY A 190 -1.70 8.88 -17.92
CA GLY A 190 -1.34 7.46 -17.85
C GLY A 190 -1.02 6.96 -16.44
N ASN A 191 -0.67 5.68 -16.34
CA ASN A 191 -0.40 4.99 -15.07
C ASN A 191 0.63 3.86 -15.23
N THR A 192 1.53 3.70 -14.27
CA THR A 192 2.49 2.60 -14.13
C THR A 192 2.84 2.40 -12.66
N ASN A 193 3.52 1.30 -12.31
CA ASN A 193 4.17 1.15 -10.99
C ASN A 193 5.70 1.07 -11.13
N ILE A 194 6.42 1.29 -10.03
CA ILE A 194 7.86 0.97 -9.93
C ILE A 194 8.08 -0.55 -9.80
N CYS A 195 7.23 -1.27 -9.07
CA CYS A 195 7.29 -2.73 -8.95
C CYS A 195 5.99 -3.39 -9.44
N GLU A 196 6.10 -4.46 -10.22
CA GLU A 196 4.95 -5.12 -10.86
C GLU A 196 4.26 -6.16 -9.96
N ARG A 197 4.98 -6.72 -8.97
CA ARG A 197 4.48 -7.79 -8.10
C ARG A 197 3.41 -7.29 -7.11
N PRO A 198 2.23 -7.94 -7.02
CA PRO A 198 1.21 -7.58 -6.04
C PRO A 198 1.64 -7.81 -4.58
N THR A 199 1.12 -6.98 -3.66
CA THR A 199 1.27 -7.18 -2.20
C THR A 199 0.06 -6.70 -1.40
N ARG A 200 0.04 -7.01 -0.09
CA ARG A 200 -0.91 -6.45 0.90
C ARG A 200 -0.49 -5.08 1.45
N SER A 201 0.82 -4.82 1.48
CA SER A 201 1.43 -3.54 1.87
C SER A 201 2.77 -3.36 1.16
N GLY A 202 3.26 -2.12 1.06
CA GLY A 202 4.57 -1.81 0.48
C GLY A 202 5.73 -2.52 1.18
N ASP A 203 5.60 -2.80 2.48
CA ASP A 203 6.57 -3.55 3.30
C ASP A 203 6.74 -5.03 2.87
N GLY A 204 5.92 -5.49 1.92
CA GLY A 204 6.06 -6.78 1.26
C GLY A 204 7.04 -6.79 0.09
N LEU A 205 7.55 -5.62 -0.34
CA LEU A 205 8.63 -5.47 -1.32
C LEU A 205 10.00 -5.42 -0.62
N SER A 206 11.08 -5.71 -1.36
CA SER A 206 12.45 -5.48 -0.90
C SER A 206 13.15 -4.38 -1.68
N LYS A 207 14.26 -3.89 -1.11
CA LYS A 207 15.13 -2.89 -1.73
C LYS A 207 15.55 -3.27 -3.15
N GLN A 208 16.00 -4.51 -3.35
CA GLN A 208 16.37 -5.03 -4.67
C GLN A 208 15.23 -4.90 -5.70
N GLU A 209 13.99 -5.25 -5.34
CA GLU A 209 12.84 -5.13 -6.24
C GLU A 209 12.51 -3.66 -6.58
N LEU A 210 12.80 -2.73 -5.68
CA LEU A 210 12.64 -1.28 -5.88
C LEU A 210 13.80 -0.67 -6.69
N GLU A 211 15.02 -1.19 -6.52
CA GLU A 211 16.23 -0.80 -7.27
C GLU A 211 16.14 -1.30 -8.73
N GLU A 212 15.78 -2.57 -8.94
CA GLU A 212 15.47 -3.15 -10.25
C GLU A 212 14.27 -2.42 -10.89
N GLY A 213 13.21 -2.20 -10.10
CA GLY A 213 12.01 -1.47 -10.51
C GLY A 213 12.30 -0.03 -10.96
N ALA A 214 13.19 0.70 -10.27
CA ALA A 214 13.61 2.04 -10.66
C ALA A 214 14.28 2.05 -12.05
N VAL A 215 15.16 1.08 -12.33
CA VAL A 215 15.84 0.96 -13.63
C VAL A 215 14.88 0.59 -14.75
N VAL A 216 13.88 -0.27 -14.49
CA VAL A 216 12.83 -0.61 -15.46
C VAL A 216 11.92 0.59 -15.72
N LEU A 217 11.52 1.30 -14.66
CA LEU A 217 10.65 2.47 -14.73
C LEU A 217 11.30 3.63 -15.50
N ASP A 218 12.56 3.96 -15.23
CA ASP A 218 13.28 5.02 -15.94
C ASP A 218 13.32 4.73 -17.46
N LYS A 219 13.59 3.46 -17.85
CA LYS A 219 13.50 3.00 -19.24
C LYS A 219 12.08 3.10 -19.83
N LYS A 220 11.02 2.72 -19.10
CA LYS A 220 9.63 2.91 -19.55
C LYS A 220 9.34 4.39 -19.86
N ILE A 221 9.78 5.31 -19.00
CA ILE A 221 9.60 6.76 -19.22
C ILE A 221 10.46 7.28 -20.38
N ALA A 222 11.71 6.82 -20.53
CA ALA A 222 12.58 7.14 -21.67
C ALA A 222 11.98 6.74 -23.04
N THR A 223 11.21 5.64 -23.07
CA THR A 223 10.50 5.15 -24.26
C THR A 223 9.24 5.96 -24.59
N PHE A 224 8.37 6.21 -23.60
CA PHE A 224 7.07 6.85 -23.85
C PHE A 224 7.08 8.39 -23.78
N ARG A 225 8.12 8.99 -23.19
CA ARG A 225 8.38 10.43 -23.12
C ARG A 225 7.15 11.31 -22.78
N PRO A 226 6.44 11.07 -21.66
CA PRO A 226 5.38 11.97 -21.22
C PRO A 226 5.94 13.34 -20.79
N GLU A 227 5.14 14.42 -20.84
CA GLU A 227 5.63 15.76 -20.44
C GLU A 227 6.03 15.79 -18.95
N ALA A 228 5.22 15.14 -18.10
CA ALA A 228 5.47 15.03 -16.66
C ALA A 228 5.17 13.63 -16.11
N VAL A 229 5.73 13.35 -14.92
CA VAL A 229 5.44 12.15 -14.11
C VAL A 229 5.16 12.56 -12.67
N VAL A 230 4.22 11.88 -12.01
CA VAL A 230 3.95 12.06 -10.57
C VAL A 230 4.27 10.80 -9.77
N ILE A 231 5.20 10.92 -8.83
CA ILE A 231 5.61 9.88 -7.91
C ILE A 231 4.65 9.82 -6.72
N VAL A 232 3.83 8.77 -6.63
CA VAL A 232 2.70 8.64 -5.69
C VAL A 232 3.16 8.09 -4.32
N GLY A 233 4.25 8.66 -3.78
CA GLY A 233 4.75 8.40 -2.43
C GLY A 233 6.27 8.45 -2.28
N LYS A 234 6.75 9.03 -1.17
CA LYS A 234 8.19 9.28 -0.91
C LYS A 234 9.09 8.05 -1.06
N GLY A 235 8.67 6.85 -0.63
CA GLY A 235 9.51 5.64 -0.74
C GLY A 235 9.84 5.24 -2.20
N ILE A 236 8.98 5.60 -3.16
CA ILE A 236 9.25 5.41 -4.60
C ILE A 236 10.35 6.38 -5.03
N TRP A 237 10.23 7.67 -4.65
CA TRP A 237 11.24 8.69 -4.89
C TRP A 237 12.58 8.35 -4.25
N GLU A 238 12.59 7.90 -2.99
CA GLU A 238 13.82 7.48 -2.30
C GLU A 238 14.54 6.37 -3.09
N SER A 239 13.80 5.43 -3.66
CA SER A 239 14.34 4.34 -4.48
C SER A 239 14.93 4.84 -5.81
N LEU A 240 14.21 5.73 -6.51
CA LEU A 240 14.69 6.38 -7.73
C LEU A 240 15.94 7.24 -7.48
N TRP A 241 15.96 7.99 -6.38
CA TRP A 241 17.08 8.85 -5.97
C TRP A 241 18.32 8.03 -5.63
N LEU A 242 18.17 6.93 -4.89
CA LEU A 242 19.27 6.00 -4.58
C LEU A 242 19.94 5.50 -5.86
N VAL A 243 19.16 5.06 -6.85
CA VAL A 243 19.67 4.58 -8.14
C VAL A 243 20.32 5.71 -8.94
N LYS A 244 19.64 6.85 -9.14
CA LYS A 244 20.18 7.98 -9.93
C LYS A 244 21.44 8.62 -9.32
N LYS A 245 21.62 8.59 -8.00
CA LYS A 245 22.80 9.13 -7.29
C LYS A 245 23.84 8.08 -6.89
N GLY A 246 23.63 6.80 -7.24
CA GLY A 246 24.52 5.69 -6.87
C GLY A 246 24.66 5.45 -5.36
N GLN A 247 23.67 5.87 -4.56
CA GLN A 247 23.74 5.86 -3.10
C GLN A 247 23.13 4.60 -2.47
N LYS A 248 23.57 4.27 -1.25
CA LYS A 248 23.08 3.10 -0.47
C LYS A 248 22.12 3.45 0.68
N LYS A 249 21.96 4.75 0.97
CA LYS A 249 21.06 5.30 1.99
C LYS A 249 20.51 6.63 1.48
N PHE A 250 19.21 6.86 1.65
CA PHE A 250 18.62 8.16 1.34
C PHE A 250 19.04 9.19 2.38
N ASN A 251 19.68 10.26 1.93
CA ASN A 251 20.22 11.34 2.76
C ASN A 251 20.17 12.69 2.03
N ASP A 252 19.25 12.85 1.09
CA ASP A 252 19.05 14.06 0.30
C ASP A 252 18.73 15.27 1.20
N PRO A 253 19.61 16.29 1.28
CA PRO A 253 19.34 17.50 2.04
C PRO A 253 18.32 18.41 1.34
N ASN A 254 18.15 18.26 0.02
CA ASN A 254 17.31 19.11 -0.81
C ASN A 254 15.90 18.52 -0.99
N PHE A 255 15.57 17.39 -0.37
CA PHE A 255 14.27 16.75 -0.55
C PHE A 255 13.11 17.69 -0.18
N HIS A 256 12.25 17.97 -1.16
CA HIS A 256 10.96 18.62 -0.96
C HIS A 256 9.86 17.93 -1.76
N TRP A 257 8.61 18.20 -1.38
CA TRP A 257 7.45 17.80 -2.18
C TRP A 257 7.24 18.75 -3.36
N GLY A 258 6.57 18.28 -4.41
CA GLY A 258 6.26 19.07 -5.61
C GLY A 258 7.16 18.76 -6.79
N TRP A 259 7.28 19.70 -7.74
CA TRP A 259 8.22 19.64 -8.85
C TRP A 259 9.66 19.46 -8.36
N GLN A 260 10.50 18.74 -9.10
CA GLN A 260 11.91 18.47 -8.75
C GLN A 260 12.85 19.02 -9.84
N ASP A 261 14.12 19.18 -9.48
CA ASP A 261 15.18 19.69 -10.36
C ASP A 261 15.42 18.82 -11.61
N GLU A 262 16.02 19.42 -12.64
CA GLU A 262 16.14 18.81 -13.98
C GLU A 262 17.03 17.57 -14.01
N ASP A 263 18.08 17.52 -13.19
CA ASP A 263 18.97 16.37 -13.07
C ASP A 263 18.26 15.12 -12.49
N MET A 264 17.15 15.36 -11.79
CA MET A 264 16.26 14.36 -11.20
C MET A 264 15.01 14.07 -12.03
N GLN A 265 14.94 14.56 -13.27
CA GLN A 265 13.94 14.11 -14.25
C GLN A 265 14.16 12.64 -14.62
N ILE A 266 13.06 11.93 -14.88
CA ILE A 266 13.05 10.47 -15.07
C ILE A 266 13.04 10.14 -16.56
N GLY A 267 13.79 9.11 -16.96
CA GLY A 267 13.94 8.67 -18.34
C GLY A 267 14.94 9.47 -19.17
N ARG A 268 15.83 10.23 -18.54
CA ARG A 268 16.89 11.02 -19.21
C ARG A 268 17.68 10.13 -20.19
N THR A 269 17.78 10.54 -21.45
CA THR A 269 18.59 9.82 -22.46
C THR A 269 19.79 10.66 -22.87
N MET A 270 20.95 10.03 -22.93
CA MET A 270 22.19 10.56 -23.50
C MET A 270 22.52 9.85 -24.83
N ASP A 271 23.39 10.45 -25.63
CA ASP A 271 24.01 9.81 -26.81
C ASP A 271 25.27 9.01 -26.43
N ALA A 272 26.11 8.66 -27.43
CA ALA A 272 27.34 7.89 -27.20
C ALA A 272 28.49 8.77 -26.71
N GLU A 273 28.41 10.07 -27.00
CA GLU A 273 29.36 11.11 -26.65
C GLU A 273 29.15 11.59 -25.19
N GLY A 274 27.93 11.42 -24.66
CA GLY A 274 27.54 11.69 -23.27
C GLY A 274 26.62 12.91 -23.11
N GLU A 275 26.23 13.55 -24.21
CA GLU A 275 25.39 14.74 -24.22
C GLU A 275 23.90 14.41 -24.06
N VAL A 276 23.13 15.37 -23.55
CA VAL A 276 21.75 15.13 -23.10
C VAL A 276 20.75 15.28 -24.25
N VAL A 277 20.53 14.19 -24.99
CA VAL A 277 19.52 14.07 -26.06
C VAL A 277 18.09 14.35 -25.57
N TRP A 278 17.76 14.00 -24.32
CA TRP A 278 16.49 14.37 -23.68
C TRP A 278 16.66 14.41 -22.16
N PRO A 279 16.31 15.52 -21.46
CA PRO A 279 16.57 15.67 -20.02
C PRO A 279 15.73 14.74 -19.13
N GLY A 280 14.60 14.26 -19.65
CA GLY A 280 13.63 13.40 -18.97
C GLY A 280 12.23 14.02 -18.94
N SER A 281 11.29 13.36 -18.28
CA SER A 281 9.98 13.92 -17.93
C SER A 281 10.08 14.78 -16.68
N LYS A 282 9.33 15.90 -16.62
CA LYS A 282 9.24 16.75 -15.42
C LYS A 282 8.72 15.93 -14.23
N THR A 283 9.54 15.72 -13.20
CA THR A 283 9.17 14.90 -12.05
C THR A 283 8.45 15.73 -10.98
N PHE A 284 7.31 15.23 -10.51
CA PHE A 284 6.59 15.72 -9.33
C PHE A 284 6.59 14.65 -8.24
N VAL A 285 6.93 14.98 -7.00
CA VAL A 285 6.88 14.05 -5.86
C VAL A 285 5.71 14.39 -4.94
N ALA A 286 4.77 13.44 -4.81
CA ALA A 286 3.51 13.62 -4.10
C ALA A 286 3.37 12.63 -2.92
N THR A 287 2.45 12.94 -2.00
CA THR A 287 2.19 12.08 -0.83
C THR A 287 1.54 10.76 -1.23
N SER A 288 1.84 9.68 -0.51
CA SER A 288 1.16 8.39 -0.75
C SER A 288 -0.34 8.47 -0.49
N THR A 289 -1.10 7.92 -1.43
CA THR A 289 -2.57 7.91 -1.48
C THR A 289 -3.19 6.74 -0.70
N SER A 290 -2.38 5.77 -0.26
CA SER A 290 -2.84 4.64 0.54
C SER A 290 -3.44 5.08 1.87
N GLY A 291 -4.56 4.47 2.26
CA GLY A 291 -5.16 4.64 3.59
C GLY A 291 -4.28 4.13 4.74
N LEU A 292 -3.27 3.30 4.45
CA LEU A 292 -2.25 2.90 5.43
C LEU A 292 -1.22 4.01 5.72
N ALA A 293 -1.05 4.97 4.80
CA ALA A 293 -0.08 6.06 4.93
C ALA A 293 -0.69 7.26 5.68
N ALA A 294 -0.93 7.08 6.98
CA ALA A 294 -1.65 8.04 7.83
C ALA A 294 -0.80 9.21 8.41
N THR A 295 0.44 9.38 7.97
CA THR A 295 1.41 10.35 8.55
C THR A 295 1.13 11.82 8.24
N LEU A 296 0.25 12.13 7.29
CA LEU A 296 -0.13 13.50 6.90
C LEU A 296 -1.65 13.63 6.86
N ARG A 297 -2.16 14.76 7.36
CA ARG A 297 -3.59 15.10 7.40
C ARG A 297 -4.13 15.27 5.97
N PRO A 298 -5.44 15.03 5.72
CA PRO A 298 -6.01 15.13 4.37
C PRO A 298 -5.76 16.49 3.69
N ALA A 299 -5.82 17.59 4.43
CA ALA A 299 -5.54 18.94 3.92
C ALA A 299 -4.06 19.14 3.54
N GLU A 300 -3.12 18.55 4.28
CA GLU A 300 -1.67 18.62 3.98
C GLU A 300 -1.35 17.80 2.73
N LYS A 301 -1.97 16.62 2.59
CA LYS A 301 -1.89 15.84 1.34
C LYS A 301 -2.44 16.65 0.17
N LEU A 302 -3.62 17.25 0.31
CA LEU A 302 -4.23 18.06 -0.75
C LEU A 302 -3.35 19.26 -1.14
N ALA A 303 -2.79 19.99 -0.17
CA ALA A 303 -1.87 21.10 -0.42
C ALA A 303 -0.63 20.67 -1.22
N ILE A 304 -0.08 19.48 -0.94
CA ILE A 304 1.05 18.91 -1.70
C ILE A 304 0.64 18.51 -3.14
N TRP A 305 -0.58 18.04 -3.36
CA TRP A 305 -1.06 17.69 -4.70
C TRP A 305 -1.51 18.90 -5.54
N LYS A 306 -1.89 20.01 -4.91
CA LYS A 306 -2.51 21.16 -5.58
C LYS A 306 -1.66 21.77 -6.71
N PRO A 307 -0.34 22.01 -6.58
CA PRO A 307 0.46 22.57 -7.68
C PRO A 307 0.52 21.71 -8.96
N LEU A 308 0.35 20.39 -8.84
CA LEU A 308 0.21 19.50 -10.01
C LEU A 308 -1.16 19.64 -10.67
N GLY A 309 -2.22 19.79 -9.87
CA GLY A 309 -3.59 19.98 -10.36
C GLY A 309 -3.82 21.35 -11.00
N ASP A 310 -3.16 22.40 -10.49
CA ASP A 310 -3.13 23.72 -11.13
C ASP A 310 -2.41 23.65 -12.49
N TRP A 311 -1.26 22.98 -12.56
CA TRP A 311 -0.53 22.75 -13.81
C TRP A 311 -1.35 21.94 -14.82
N MET A 312 -2.00 20.85 -14.39
CA MET A 312 -2.90 20.06 -15.25
C MET A 312 -4.15 20.84 -15.68
N THR A 313 -4.60 21.81 -14.88
CA THR A 313 -5.69 22.72 -15.25
C THR A 313 -5.26 23.72 -16.31
N LEU A 314 -4.05 24.26 -16.22
CA LEU A 314 -3.45 25.09 -17.27
C LEU A 314 -3.29 24.27 -18.57
N LYS A 315 -2.72 23.07 -18.49
CA LYS A 315 -2.53 22.16 -19.63
C LYS A 315 -3.82 21.83 -20.39
N ARG A 316 -4.96 21.69 -19.70
CA ARG A 316 -6.26 21.51 -20.38
C ARG A 316 -6.66 22.76 -21.18
N LYS A 317 -6.56 23.95 -20.57
CA LYS A 317 -6.86 25.24 -21.21
C LYS A 317 -5.97 25.51 -22.42
N GLU A 318 -4.67 25.20 -22.33
CA GLU A 318 -3.72 25.29 -23.45
C GLU A 318 -4.24 24.48 -24.66
N ARG A 319 -4.59 23.20 -24.46
CA ARG A 319 -5.13 22.34 -25.53
C ARG A 319 -6.49 22.79 -26.06
N GLU A 320 -7.36 23.29 -25.18
CA GLU A 320 -8.68 23.80 -25.56
C GLU A 320 -8.55 25.03 -26.48
N ALA A 321 -7.63 25.96 -26.15
CA ALA A 321 -7.28 27.07 -27.02
C ALA A 321 -6.63 26.60 -28.35
N SER A 322 -5.68 25.66 -28.30
CA SER A 322 -5.06 25.11 -29.52
C SER A 322 -6.07 24.47 -30.48
N LYS A 323 -7.10 23.78 -29.95
CA LYS A 323 -8.16 23.17 -30.77
C LYS A 323 -9.04 24.18 -31.48
N LEU A 324 -9.33 25.32 -30.83
CA LEU A 324 -10.09 26.40 -31.46
C LEU A 324 -9.29 26.99 -32.62
N VAL A 325 -8.02 27.36 -32.37
CA VAL A 325 -7.12 27.94 -33.39
C VAL A 325 -6.80 26.97 -34.55
N SER A 326 -6.95 25.65 -34.35
CA SER A 326 -6.78 24.65 -35.41
C SER A 326 -8.10 24.23 -36.09
N SER A 327 -9.19 24.98 -35.90
CA SER A 327 -10.51 24.74 -36.50
C SER A 327 -10.99 25.88 -37.41
N ASP A 328 -10.22 26.97 -37.49
CA ASP A 328 -10.39 28.12 -38.39
C ASP A 328 -9.45 28.01 -39.61
#